data_AF-A0A538HSP7-F1
#
_entry.id   AF-A0A538HSP7-F1
#
_cell.length_a   1.000
_cell.length_b   1.000
_cell.length_c   1.000
_cell.angle_alpha   90.00
_cell.angle_beta   90.00
_cell.angle_gamma   90.00
#
_symmetry.space_group_name_H-M   'P 1'
#
loop_
_entity.id
_entity.type
_entity.pdbx_description
1 polymer ?
#
loop_
_entity_poly.entity_id
_entity_poly.type
_entity_poly.pdbx_seq_one_letter_code
_entity_poly.pdbx_strand_id
1 'polypeptide(L)'
;MSFFVAVVGLGVLVLVHELGHFVASLALGMRPRKFYVGFPPAVVKTTRRGIEYGIGAIPLGGFVKIPGMHRPAPGDVDGRLARTAVEAPDLAGPIERLRWALGIGDHDAARAASASLRTLMAERDLSDGARLSAEKALDDIDDALGPDAYWRAPTWKRVCAIVAGPAANMLLTIVLLIALFASSGGKATTKVAEVASSSPAAKAGLRAGDRIVEIGGIPVTPREIPRRIEKSQGRPLVITVLRDGNRVLLGPVAPKLSSGVYRLGFALRGEGLPLPQATTAAFRVTGEVTRDIVATIGHLTTGKGRDQISSPVGIVQGSSQAVKEGTESYLSVLALISLSIALLNLLPLLPLDGGHVAFAVVEGIRGRALTREFYERVSVVGIALVVLLFVIGLSNDIPNIS
;
A
#
# COMPACT_ATOMS: atom_id res chain seq x y z
N MET A 1 -6.04 -2.52 -21.43
CA MET A 1 -6.84 -1.68 -20.50
C MET A 1 -6.79 -2.18 -19.05
N SER A 2 -7.00 -3.47 -18.76
CA SER A 2 -7.02 -4.01 -17.39
C SER A 2 -5.73 -3.75 -16.58
N PHE A 3 -4.57 -3.91 -17.21
CA PHE A 3 -3.27 -3.66 -16.58
C PHE A 3 -3.11 -2.20 -16.13
N PHE A 4 -3.50 -1.26 -17.00
CA PHE A 4 -3.46 0.17 -16.68
C PHE A 4 -4.35 0.50 -15.48
N VAL A 5 -5.58 -0.03 -15.45
CA VAL A 5 -6.50 0.15 -14.31
C VAL A 5 -5.92 -0.44 -13.02
N ALA A 6 -5.31 -1.62 -13.09
CA ALA A 6 -4.64 -2.23 -11.94
C ALA A 6 -3.51 -1.34 -11.38
N VAL A 7 -2.64 -0.84 -12.25
CA VAL A 7 -1.53 0.05 -11.88
C VAL A 7 -2.03 1.36 -11.27
N VAL A 8 -3.05 1.98 -11.88
CA VAL A 8 -3.67 3.21 -11.35
C VAL A 8 -4.29 2.94 -9.98
N GLY A 9 -4.99 1.83 -9.79
CA GLY A 9 -5.56 1.44 -8.50
C GLY A 9 -4.50 1.33 -7.40
N LEU A 10 -3.38 0.67 -7.67
CA LEU A 10 -2.25 0.59 -6.74
C LEU A 10 -1.65 1.97 -6.44
N GLY A 11 -1.54 2.83 -7.46
CA GLY A 11 -1.11 4.21 -7.28
C GLY A 11 -2.03 5.00 -6.34
N VAL A 12 -3.34 4.79 -6.44
CA VAL A 12 -4.33 5.39 -5.52
C VAL A 12 -4.13 4.88 -4.09
N LEU A 13 -3.85 3.60 -3.88
CA LEU A 13 -3.59 3.07 -2.53
C LEU A 13 -2.40 3.76 -1.86
N VAL A 14 -1.29 3.88 -2.59
CA VAL A 14 -0.10 4.56 -2.07
C VAL A 14 -0.38 6.05 -1.87
N LEU A 15 -1.11 6.71 -2.78
CA LEU A 15 -1.48 8.11 -2.61
C LEU A 15 -2.34 8.34 -1.36
N VAL A 16 -3.29 7.45 -1.07
CA VAL A 16 -4.15 7.54 0.13
C VAL A 16 -3.31 7.37 1.40
N HIS A 17 -2.34 6.46 1.40
CA HIS A 17 -1.36 6.30 2.47
C HIS A 17 -0.58 7.61 2.72
N GLU A 18 0.02 8.18 1.68
CA GLU A 18 0.77 9.43 1.76
C GLU A 18 -0.10 10.61 2.20
N LEU A 19 -1.35 10.65 1.75
CA LEU A 19 -2.34 11.64 2.17
C LEU A 19 -2.62 11.55 3.67
N GLY A 20 -2.68 10.35 4.23
CA GLY A 20 -2.83 10.12 5.67
C GLY A 20 -1.72 10.82 6.48
N HIS A 21 -0.46 10.57 6.12
CA HIS A 21 0.69 11.24 6.72
C HIS A 21 0.62 12.76 6.55
N PHE A 22 0.30 13.23 5.35
CA PHE A 22 0.22 14.66 5.02
C PHE A 22 -0.81 15.39 5.90
N VAL A 23 -2.04 14.86 5.95
CA VAL A 23 -3.15 15.46 6.69
C VAL A 23 -2.86 15.48 8.19
N ALA A 24 -2.37 14.37 8.75
CA ALA A 24 -2.05 14.29 10.17
C ALA A 24 -0.89 15.20 10.56
N SER A 25 0.17 15.26 9.75
CA SER A 25 1.32 16.13 10.00
C SER A 25 0.92 17.60 9.98
N LEU A 26 0.07 17.99 9.01
CA LEU A 26 -0.48 19.34 8.93
C LEU A 26 -1.32 19.68 10.16
N ALA A 27 -2.19 18.77 10.61
CA ALA A 27 -3.04 18.96 11.79
C ALA A 27 -2.23 19.05 13.10
N LEU A 28 -1.09 18.35 13.19
CA LEU A 28 -0.26 18.30 14.39
C LEU A 28 0.81 19.41 14.44
N GLY A 29 0.95 20.19 13.38
CA GLY A 29 1.87 21.32 13.28
C GLY A 29 3.26 20.99 12.75
N MET A 30 3.48 19.77 12.23
CA MET A 30 4.71 19.37 11.54
C MET A 30 4.52 19.60 10.04
N ARG A 31 4.64 20.86 9.58
CA ARG A 31 4.18 21.23 8.23
C ARG A 31 5.00 20.50 7.15
N PRO A 32 4.39 19.64 6.33
CA PRO A 32 5.10 18.98 5.23
C PRO A 32 5.64 20.02 4.25
N ARG A 33 6.79 19.75 3.64
CA ARG A 33 7.43 20.63 2.66
C ARG A 33 7.02 20.32 1.23
N LYS A 34 6.71 19.05 0.97
CA LYS A 34 6.31 18.56 -0.35
C LYS A 34 5.16 17.57 -0.22
N PHE A 35 4.22 17.64 -1.16
CA PHE A 35 3.20 16.61 -1.37
C PHE A 35 2.98 16.42 -2.86
N TYR A 36 3.23 15.21 -3.34
CA TYR A 36 3.17 14.91 -4.76
C TYR A 36 2.28 13.72 -5.06
N VAL A 37 1.55 13.82 -6.17
CA VAL A 37 0.88 12.70 -6.82
C VAL A 37 1.82 12.16 -7.89
N GLY A 38 2.24 10.91 -7.77
CA GLY A 38 3.27 10.31 -8.62
C GLY A 38 4.71 10.65 -8.21
N PHE A 39 5.67 9.95 -8.82
CA PHE A 39 7.09 10.13 -8.55
C PHE A 39 7.77 11.14 -9.49
N PRO A 40 8.86 11.80 -9.04
CA PRO A 40 9.63 12.73 -9.85
C PRO A 40 10.12 12.15 -11.20
N PRO A 41 10.48 13.01 -12.18
CA PRO A 41 10.51 14.48 -12.13
C PRO A 41 9.11 15.11 -12.10
N ALA A 42 9.00 16.34 -11.62
CA ALA A 42 7.73 17.07 -11.57
C ALA A 42 7.31 17.52 -12.97
N VAL A 43 6.07 17.20 -13.37
CA VAL A 43 5.43 17.70 -14.61
C VAL A 43 4.82 19.07 -14.34
N VAL A 44 4.07 19.18 -13.24
CA VAL A 44 3.46 20.43 -12.77
C VAL A 44 3.73 20.55 -11.29
N LYS A 45 4.13 21.75 -10.84
CA LYS A 45 4.31 22.04 -9.43
C LYS A 45 3.83 23.45 -9.09
N THR A 46 3.32 23.62 -7.89
CA THR A 46 2.89 24.91 -7.34
C THR A 46 3.22 24.96 -5.86
N THR A 47 3.65 26.12 -5.38
CA THR A 47 3.92 26.32 -3.94
C THR A 47 2.78 27.11 -3.32
N ARG A 48 2.14 26.55 -2.28
CA ARG A 48 1.07 27.21 -1.54
C ARG A 48 1.33 27.08 -0.05
N ARG A 49 1.33 28.21 0.66
CA ARG A 49 1.58 28.27 2.12
C ARG A 49 2.88 27.56 2.56
N GLY A 50 3.93 27.66 1.75
CA GLY A 50 5.24 27.04 2.02
C GLY A 50 5.31 25.53 1.74
N ILE A 51 4.26 24.94 1.16
CA ILE A 51 4.22 23.53 0.75
C ILE A 51 4.26 23.46 -0.77
N GLU A 52 5.20 22.70 -1.31
CA GLU A 52 5.27 22.39 -2.74
C GLU A 52 4.31 21.23 -3.06
N TYR A 53 3.29 21.51 -3.85
CA TYR A 53 2.37 20.52 -4.40
C TYR A 53 2.77 20.22 -5.84
N GLY A 54 2.75 18.95 -6.26
CA GLY A 54 3.04 18.65 -7.65
C GLY A 54 2.50 17.31 -8.15
N ILE A 55 2.57 17.16 -9.47
CA ILE A 55 2.28 15.94 -10.21
C ILE A 55 3.60 15.44 -10.79
N GLY A 56 4.00 14.24 -10.41
CA GLY A 56 5.18 13.56 -10.92
C GLY A 56 4.95 12.95 -12.31
N ALA A 57 6.02 12.78 -13.07
CA ALA A 57 5.99 12.20 -14.42
C ALA A 57 5.66 10.71 -14.40
N ILE A 58 5.95 10.03 -13.29
CA ILE A 58 5.63 8.62 -13.10
C ILE A 58 4.31 8.56 -12.30
N PRO A 59 3.17 8.16 -12.90
CA PRO A 59 1.86 8.18 -12.26
C PRO A 59 1.66 7.01 -11.28
N LEU A 60 2.71 6.65 -10.56
CA LEU A 60 2.72 5.58 -9.56
C LEU A 60 2.82 6.23 -8.17
N GLY A 61 1.79 6.04 -7.36
CA GLY A 61 1.78 6.42 -5.95
C GLY A 61 1.82 7.93 -5.68
N GLY A 62 2.51 8.30 -4.61
CA GLY A 62 2.73 9.67 -4.18
C GLY A 62 3.93 9.73 -3.24
N PHE A 63 4.32 10.93 -2.83
CA PHE A 63 5.29 11.08 -1.75
C PHE A 63 5.00 12.34 -0.94
N VAL A 64 5.18 12.24 0.38
CA VAL A 64 5.19 13.38 1.31
C VAL A 64 6.59 13.60 1.88
N LYS A 65 7.04 14.86 1.92
CA LYS A 65 8.28 15.23 2.62
C LYS A 65 7.92 15.88 3.96
N ILE A 66 8.06 15.14 5.05
CA ILE A 66 7.91 15.67 6.42
C ILE A 66 9.28 16.19 6.89
N PRO A 67 9.38 17.43 7.40
CA PRO A 67 10.64 18.00 7.86
C PRO A 67 11.18 17.23 9.08
N GLY A 68 12.49 17.02 9.14
CA GLY A 68 13.16 16.48 10.32
C GLY A 68 12.75 15.05 10.70
N MET A 69 12.45 14.19 9.72
CA MET A 69 12.28 12.75 9.95
C MET A 69 13.51 12.13 10.64
N HIS A 70 14.69 12.66 10.31
CA HIS A 70 15.95 12.37 10.97
C HIS A 70 16.49 13.63 11.64
N ARG A 71 17.25 13.44 12.72
CA ARG A 71 17.98 14.55 13.34
C ARG A 71 19.13 14.97 12.44
N PRO A 72 19.34 16.28 12.25
CA PRO A 72 20.47 16.76 11.45
C PRO A 72 21.77 16.36 12.16
N ALA A 73 22.72 15.83 11.40
CA ALA A 73 24.00 15.32 11.91
C ALA A 73 25.15 15.73 10.98
N PRO A 74 26.41 15.67 11.45
CA PRO A 74 27.59 16.00 10.64
C PRO A 74 27.63 15.32 9.27
N GLY A 75 27.22 14.05 9.21
CA GLY A 75 27.18 13.27 7.97
C GLY A 75 26.25 13.82 6.87
N ASP A 76 25.30 14.70 7.21
CA ASP A 76 24.44 15.36 6.20
C ASP A 76 25.23 16.37 5.35
N VAL A 77 26.34 16.87 5.89
CA VAL A 77 27.28 17.78 5.21
C VAL A 77 28.20 16.98 4.29
N ASP A 78 28.75 15.87 4.80
CA ASP A 78 29.87 15.13 4.21
C ASP A 78 29.57 14.57 2.80
N GLY A 79 28.32 14.16 2.53
CA GLY A 79 27.99 13.52 1.24
C GLY A 79 27.72 14.50 0.10
N ARG A 80 26.92 15.54 0.34
CA ARG A 80 26.35 16.38 -0.74
C ARG A 80 27.09 17.70 -0.96
N LEU A 81 27.91 18.13 0.02
CA LEU A 81 28.75 19.32 -0.06
C LEU A 81 30.21 19.02 -0.42
N ALA A 82 30.61 17.74 -0.48
CA ALA A 82 31.97 17.34 -0.84
C ALA A 82 32.41 17.92 -2.20
N ARG A 83 31.53 17.86 -3.21
CA ARG A 83 31.83 18.42 -4.54
C ARG A 83 32.02 19.94 -4.49
N THR A 84 31.20 20.64 -3.71
CA THR A 84 31.32 22.08 -3.49
C THR A 84 32.63 22.45 -2.81
N ALA A 85 33.07 21.66 -1.83
CA ALA A 85 34.36 21.86 -1.17
C ALA A 85 35.56 21.65 -2.12
N VAL A 86 35.44 20.75 -3.11
CA VAL A 86 36.47 20.54 -4.14
C VAL A 86 36.49 21.70 -5.15
N GLU A 87 35.32 22.14 -5.62
CA GLU A 87 35.21 23.22 -6.63
C GLU A 87 35.51 24.61 -6.04
N ALA A 88 35.22 24.84 -4.77
CA ALA A 88 35.50 26.09 -4.06
C ALA A 88 36.17 25.80 -2.69
N PRO A 89 37.50 25.60 -2.66
CA PRO A 89 38.23 25.24 -1.44
C PRO A 89 38.11 26.25 -0.29
N ASP A 90 37.83 27.52 -0.59
CA ASP A 90 37.60 28.56 0.42
C ASP A 90 36.28 28.36 1.20
N LEU A 91 35.35 27.58 0.67
CA LEU A 91 34.12 27.18 1.36
C LEU A 91 34.35 26.03 2.37
N ALA A 92 35.51 25.38 2.38
CA ALA A 92 35.80 24.28 3.32
C ALA A 92 35.66 24.71 4.78
N GLY A 93 36.14 25.91 5.14
CA GLY A 93 35.99 26.46 6.49
C GLY A 93 34.52 26.68 6.89
N PRO A 94 33.71 27.40 6.10
CA PRO A 94 32.25 27.50 6.29
C PRO A 94 31.53 26.16 6.40
N ILE A 95 31.87 25.17 5.57
CA ILE A 95 31.31 23.82 5.59
C ILE A 95 31.66 23.11 6.91
N GLU A 96 32.91 23.18 7.37
CA GLU A 96 33.33 22.61 8.65
C GLU A 96 32.66 23.28 9.85
N ARG A 97 32.39 24.61 9.80
CA ARG A 97 31.63 25.28 10.86
C ARG A 97 30.21 24.72 10.99
N LEU A 98 29.53 24.51 9.86
CA LEU A 98 28.20 23.89 9.85
C LEU A 98 28.27 22.46 10.41
N ARG A 99 29.24 21.66 9.94
CA ARG A 99 29.48 20.29 10.40
C ARG A 99 29.72 20.22 11.90
N TRP A 100 30.57 21.10 12.42
CA TRP A 100 30.90 21.17 13.85
C TRP A 100 29.68 21.54 14.69
N ALA A 101 28.92 22.57 14.28
CA ALA A 101 27.70 22.99 14.97
C ALA A 101 26.66 21.85 15.04
N LEU A 102 26.48 21.10 13.94
CA LEU A 102 25.64 19.90 13.93
C LEU A 102 26.18 18.79 14.86
N GLY A 103 27.50 18.62 14.92
CA GLY A 103 28.16 17.60 15.75
C GLY A 103 28.00 17.84 17.25
N ILE A 104 28.05 19.09 17.68
CA ILE A 104 27.83 19.46 19.10
C ILE A 104 26.36 19.64 19.45
N GLY A 105 25.46 19.55 18.47
CA GLY A 105 24.01 19.74 18.66
C GLY A 105 23.58 21.19 18.85
N ASP A 106 24.42 22.17 18.47
CA ASP A 106 24.06 23.59 18.51
C ASP A 106 23.26 23.95 17.26
N HIS A 107 21.94 23.79 17.36
CA HIS A 107 21.01 23.97 16.25
C HIS A 107 20.88 25.42 15.78
N ASP A 108 21.11 26.40 16.65
CA ASP A 108 21.04 27.81 16.29
C ASP A 108 22.34 28.24 15.59
N ALA A 109 23.50 27.78 16.07
CA ALA A 109 24.77 27.96 15.36
C ALA A 109 24.75 27.24 14.00
N ALA A 110 24.15 26.05 13.92
CA ALA A 110 24.01 25.32 12.65
C ALA A 110 23.13 26.09 11.65
N ARG A 111 22.01 26.68 12.09
CA ARG A 111 21.15 27.50 11.23
C ARG A 111 21.88 28.74 10.72
N ALA A 112 22.64 29.42 11.60
CA ALA A 112 23.45 30.56 11.21
C ALA A 112 24.57 30.19 10.22
N ALA A 113 25.24 29.06 10.46
CA ALA A 113 26.28 28.54 9.57
C ALA A 113 25.72 28.15 8.18
N SER A 114 24.55 27.51 8.13
CA SER A 114 23.85 27.19 6.88
C SER A 114 23.52 28.45 6.07
N ALA A 115 22.93 29.47 6.70
CA ALA A 115 22.61 30.74 6.05
C ALA A 115 23.86 31.48 5.53
N SER A 116 24.94 31.49 6.32
CA SER A 116 26.22 32.06 5.90
C SER A 116 26.81 31.32 4.69
N LEU A 117 26.79 29.98 4.72
CA LEU A 117 27.29 29.15 3.63
C LEU A 117 26.51 29.38 2.33
N ARG A 118 25.17 29.49 2.38
CA ARG A 118 24.35 29.84 1.19
C ARG A 118 24.78 31.16 0.55
N THR A 119 25.02 32.17 1.38
CA THR A 119 25.43 33.51 0.92
C THR A 119 26.79 33.43 0.22
N LEU A 120 27.76 32.76 0.84
CA LEU A 120 29.09 32.60 0.26
C LEU A 120 29.07 31.78 -1.04
N MET A 121 28.25 30.72 -1.10
CA MET A 121 28.10 29.91 -2.31
C MET A 121 27.52 30.71 -3.49
N ALA A 122 26.62 31.66 -3.23
CA ALA A 122 26.02 32.49 -4.27
C ALA A 122 27.06 33.37 -4.99
N GLU A 123 28.18 33.67 -4.32
CA GLU A 123 29.29 34.47 -4.84
C GLU A 123 30.39 33.61 -5.51
N ARG A 124 30.18 32.29 -5.66
CA ARG A 124 31.18 31.37 -6.21
C ARG A 124 30.75 30.78 -7.54
N ASP A 125 31.75 30.62 -8.40
CA ASP A 125 31.59 29.95 -9.68
C ASP A 125 31.62 28.43 -9.47
N LEU A 126 30.44 27.89 -9.14
CA LEU A 126 30.21 26.47 -8.97
C LEU A 126 29.54 25.91 -10.23
N SER A 127 29.89 24.68 -10.60
CA SER A 127 29.13 23.96 -11.62
C SER A 127 27.68 23.78 -11.21
N ASP A 128 26.75 23.74 -12.18
CA ASP A 128 25.32 23.59 -11.90
C ASP A 128 25.00 22.34 -11.05
N GLY A 129 25.74 21.25 -11.28
CA GLY A 129 25.63 20.03 -10.50
C GLY A 129 26.06 20.20 -9.05
N ALA A 130 27.16 20.91 -8.79
CA ALA A 130 27.62 21.21 -7.44
C ALA A 130 26.66 22.15 -6.71
N ARG A 131 26.22 23.22 -7.39
CA ARG A 131 25.26 24.20 -6.86
C ARG A 131 23.94 23.52 -6.47
N LEU A 132 23.34 22.75 -7.38
CA LEU A 132 22.06 22.08 -7.14
C LEU A 132 22.14 21.00 -6.04
N SER A 133 23.25 20.22 -5.99
CA SER A 133 23.49 19.25 -4.92
C SER A 133 23.58 19.93 -3.56
N ALA A 134 24.30 21.05 -3.50
CA ALA A 134 24.56 21.78 -2.27
C ALA A 134 23.34 22.56 -1.77
N GLU A 135 22.59 23.22 -2.66
CA GLU A 135 21.30 23.83 -2.32
C GLU A 135 20.33 22.80 -1.75
N LYS A 136 20.23 21.61 -2.37
CA LYS A 136 19.40 20.53 -1.86
C LYS A 136 19.86 20.02 -0.50
N ALA A 137 21.17 19.99 -0.24
CA ALA A 137 21.72 19.61 1.06
C ALA A 137 21.34 20.63 2.14
N LEU A 138 21.52 21.92 1.85
CA LEU A 138 21.18 23.00 2.77
C LEU A 138 19.67 23.09 3.00
N ASP A 139 18.84 22.85 1.98
CA ASP A 139 17.37 22.77 2.13
C ASP A 139 16.97 21.64 3.08
N ASP A 140 17.57 20.46 2.94
CA ASP A 140 17.30 19.31 3.80
C ASP A 140 17.75 19.58 5.26
N ILE A 141 18.91 20.22 5.45
CA ILE A 141 19.43 20.60 6.77
C ILE A 141 18.53 21.66 7.41
N ASP A 142 18.18 22.72 6.68
CA ASP A 142 17.34 23.82 7.17
C ASP A 142 15.94 23.32 7.54
N ASP A 143 15.36 22.42 6.73
CA ASP A 143 14.10 21.74 7.03
C ASP A 143 14.20 20.93 8.33
N ALA A 144 15.30 20.19 8.53
CA ALA A 144 15.51 19.39 9.73
C ALA A 144 15.79 20.23 10.98
N LEU A 145 16.35 21.44 10.82
CA LEU A 145 16.57 22.42 11.90
C LEU A 145 15.32 23.27 12.20
N GLY A 146 14.25 23.12 11.40
CA GLY A 146 13.01 23.86 11.54
C GLY A 146 12.35 23.72 12.92
N PRO A 147 11.56 24.71 13.38
CA PRO A 147 10.78 24.61 14.62
C PRO A 147 9.69 23.54 14.55
N ASP A 148 9.23 23.21 13.35
CA ASP A 148 8.20 22.21 13.04
C ASP A 148 8.79 20.84 12.64
N ALA A 149 10.09 20.65 12.85
CA ALA A 149 10.77 19.38 12.57
C ALA A 149 10.19 18.23 13.42
N TYR A 150 9.95 17.08 12.77
CA TYR A 150 9.34 15.90 13.37
C TYR A 150 10.07 15.43 14.63
N TRP A 151 11.40 15.35 14.62
CA TRP A 151 12.17 14.91 15.78
C TRP A 151 12.05 15.82 17.02
N ARG A 152 11.59 17.07 16.85
CA ARG A 152 11.36 18.04 17.95
C ARG A 152 9.95 17.93 18.53
N ALA A 153 9.01 17.31 17.81
CA ALA A 153 7.65 17.20 18.27
C ALA A 153 7.51 16.20 19.43
N PRO A 154 6.53 16.39 20.33
CA PRO A 154 6.19 15.39 21.35
C PRO A 154 5.95 14.00 20.74
N THR A 155 6.35 12.94 21.44
CA THR A 155 6.28 11.56 20.95
C THR A 155 4.89 11.17 20.45
N TRP A 156 3.82 11.57 21.13
CA TRP A 156 2.46 11.25 20.69
C TRP A 156 2.12 11.89 19.32
N LYS A 157 2.58 13.12 19.05
CA LYS A 157 2.39 13.77 17.74
C LYS A 157 3.14 13.02 16.65
N ARG A 158 4.39 12.63 16.95
CA ARG A 158 5.23 11.85 16.04
C ARG A 158 4.55 10.53 15.67
N VAL A 159 4.10 9.77 16.67
CA VAL A 159 3.39 8.51 16.48
C VAL A 159 2.10 8.71 15.68
N CYS A 160 1.27 9.70 16.02
CA CYS A 160 0.02 9.97 15.29
C CYS A 160 0.26 10.32 13.81
N ALA A 161 1.26 11.14 13.50
CA ALA A 161 1.57 11.50 12.12
C ALA A 161 2.03 10.31 11.26
N ILE A 162 2.79 9.38 11.85
CA ILE A 162 3.26 8.19 11.15
C ILE A 162 2.15 7.13 11.05
N VAL A 163 1.39 6.88 12.12
CA VAL A 163 0.27 5.90 12.07
C VAL A 163 -0.85 6.33 11.12
N ALA A 164 -0.96 7.62 10.81
CA ALA A 164 -2.00 8.14 9.92
C ALA A 164 -1.96 7.57 8.50
N GLY A 165 -0.79 7.23 7.96
CA GLY A 165 -0.68 6.59 6.64
C GLY A 165 -1.35 5.21 6.62
N PRO A 166 -0.87 4.24 7.43
CA PRO A 166 -1.52 2.94 7.57
C PRO A 166 -3.00 3.02 7.95
N ALA A 167 -3.38 3.98 8.82
CA ALA A 167 -4.77 4.18 9.20
C ALA A 167 -5.65 4.65 8.02
N ALA A 168 -5.12 5.49 7.12
CA ALA A 168 -5.83 5.91 5.91
C ALA A 168 -6.10 4.72 4.97
N ASN A 169 -5.13 3.82 4.81
CA ASN A 169 -5.34 2.59 4.02
C ASN A 169 -6.32 1.62 4.68
N MET A 170 -6.29 1.48 6.01
CA MET A 170 -7.29 0.71 6.75
C MET A 170 -8.70 1.29 6.55
N LEU A 171 -8.84 2.61 6.62
CA LEU A 171 -10.11 3.29 6.36
C LEU A 171 -10.58 3.07 4.91
N LEU A 172 -9.67 3.19 3.94
CA LEU A 172 -9.97 2.93 2.54
C LEU A 172 -10.46 1.49 2.34
N THR A 173 -9.81 0.50 2.95
CA THR A 173 -10.26 -0.90 2.94
C THR A 173 -11.70 -1.03 3.43
N ILE A 174 -12.03 -0.43 4.57
CA ILE A 174 -13.39 -0.48 5.13
C ILE A 174 -14.39 0.15 4.15
N VAL A 175 -14.07 1.31 3.56
CA VAL A 175 -14.92 1.99 2.58
C VAL A 175 -15.14 1.12 1.33
N LEU A 176 -14.07 0.51 0.79
CA LEU A 176 -14.14 -0.37 -0.38
C LEU A 176 -15.01 -1.60 -0.10
N LEU A 177 -14.87 -2.21 1.09
CA LEU A 177 -15.68 -3.36 1.48
C LEU A 177 -17.14 -2.99 1.73
N ILE A 178 -17.42 -1.82 2.31
CA ILE A 178 -18.80 -1.32 2.46
C ILE A 178 -19.44 -1.17 1.08
N ALA A 179 -18.74 -0.53 0.13
CA ALA A 179 -19.23 -0.35 -1.23
C ALA A 179 -19.50 -1.70 -1.92
N LEU A 180 -18.56 -2.65 -1.79
CA LEU A 180 -18.69 -4.00 -2.32
C LEU A 180 -19.91 -4.75 -1.75
N PHE A 181 -20.08 -4.74 -0.41
CA PHE A 181 -21.19 -5.42 0.23
C PHE A 181 -22.53 -4.73 -0.01
N ALA A 182 -22.55 -3.41 -0.16
CA ALA A 182 -23.76 -2.65 -0.44
C ALA A 182 -24.26 -2.78 -1.88
N SER A 183 -23.39 -3.10 -2.85
CA SER A 183 -23.79 -3.26 -4.25
C SER A 183 -24.33 -4.65 -4.56
N SER A 184 -23.51 -5.66 -4.38
CA SER A 184 -23.74 -7.00 -4.94
C SER A 184 -22.93 -8.10 -4.25
N GLY A 185 -21.83 -7.76 -3.56
CA GLY A 185 -21.07 -8.72 -2.74
C GLY A 185 -21.77 -9.15 -1.45
N GLY A 186 -22.96 -8.61 -1.18
CA GLY A 186 -23.66 -8.72 0.10
C GLY A 186 -24.27 -10.08 0.40
N LYS A 187 -25.21 -10.52 -0.44
CA LYS A 187 -25.95 -11.78 -0.31
C LYS A 187 -25.96 -12.52 -1.64
N ALA A 188 -25.35 -13.70 -1.66
CA ALA A 188 -25.46 -14.60 -2.81
C ALA A 188 -26.92 -15.05 -2.97
N THR A 189 -27.43 -15.03 -4.21
CA THR A 189 -28.75 -15.57 -4.56
C THR A 189 -28.60 -16.88 -5.34
N THR A 190 -29.71 -17.60 -5.55
CA THR A 190 -29.73 -18.77 -6.44
C THR A 190 -29.98 -18.41 -7.90
N LYS A 191 -30.09 -17.11 -8.20
CA LYS A 191 -30.35 -16.61 -9.56
C LYS A 191 -29.04 -16.61 -10.36
N VAL A 192 -29.07 -17.14 -11.57
CA VAL A 192 -27.93 -17.15 -12.49
C VAL A 192 -27.77 -15.75 -13.08
N ALA A 193 -26.60 -15.15 -12.88
CA ALA A 193 -26.23 -13.87 -13.48
C ALA A 193 -25.74 -14.06 -14.92
N GLU A 194 -24.79 -14.98 -15.10
CA GLU A 194 -24.11 -15.22 -16.36
C GLU A 194 -23.78 -16.70 -16.53
N VAL A 195 -23.73 -17.17 -17.78
CA VAL A 195 -23.31 -18.52 -18.16
C VAL A 195 -22.25 -18.40 -19.25
N ALA A 196 -21.06 -18.96 -19.03
CA ALA A 196 -19.97 -18.88 -20.00
C ALA A 196 -20.28 -19.74 -21.23
N SER A 197 -20.08 -19.19 -22.44
CA SER A 197 -20.60 -19.73 -23.71
C SER A 197 -20.13 -21.16 -24.04
N SER A 198 -18.93 -21.55 -23.61
CA SER A 198 -18.34 -22.88 -23.84
C SER A 198 -18.40 -23.83 -22.64
N SER A 199 -19.14 -23.44 -21.59
CA SER A 199 -19.19 -24.13 -20.31
C SER A 199 -20.08 -25.38 -20.32
N PRO A 200 -19.87 -26.33 -19.39
CA PRO A 200 -20.82 -27.40 -19.13
C PRO A 200 -22.24 -26.88 -18.85
N ALA A 201 -22.39 -25.78 -18.09
CA ALA A 201 -23.70 -25.18 -17.81
C ALA A 201 -24.42 -24.70 -19.06
N ALA A 202 -23.70 -24.07 -20.00
CA ALA A 202 -24.28 -23.66 -21.29
C ALA A 202 -24.76 -24.88 -22.09
N LYS A 203 -23.96 -25.97 -22.13
CA LYS A 203 -24.34 -27.23 -22.79
C LYS A 203 -25.54 -27.90 -22.14
N ALA A 204 -25.70 -27.77 -20.82
CA ALA A 204 -26.86 -28.25 -20.09
C ALA A 204 -28.13 -27.43 -20.34
N GLY A 205 -28.01 -26.29 -21.04
CA GLY A 205 -29.12 -25.39 -21.32
C GLY A 205 -29.42 -24.39 -20.20
N LEU A 206 -28.51 -24.18 -19.25
CA LEU A 206 -28.63 -23.16 -18.21
C LEU A 206 -28.57 -21.76 -18.86
N ARG A 207 -29.43 -20.84 -18.41
CA ARG A 207 -29.52 -19.48 -18.94
C ARG A 207 -29.42 -18.45 -17.83
N ALA A 208 -28.94 -17.25 -18.18
CA ALA A 208 -29.03 -16.09 -17.30
C ALA A 208 -30.50 -15.83 -16.94
N GLY A 209 -30.76 -15.54 -15.67
CA GLY A 209 -32.11 -15.35 -15.13
C GLY A 209 -32.72 -16.60 -14.47
N ASP A 210 -32.23 -17.81 -14.78
CA ASP A 210 -32.67 -19.05 -14.13
C ASP A 210 -32.46 -18.98 -12.61
N ARG A 211 -33.36 -19.56 -11.82
CA ARG A 211 -33.18 -19.71 -10.37
C ARG A 211 -32.95 -21.16 -10.00
N ILE A 212 -31.74 -21.51 -9.58
CA ILE A 212 -31.39 -22.89 -9.20
C ILE A 212 -32.14 -23.24 -7.91
N VAL A 213 -32.93 -24.31 -7.95
CA VAL A 213 -33.68 -24.78 -6.78
C VAL A 213 -33.18 -26.11 -6.25
N GLU A 214 -32.67 -27.00 -7.12
CA GLU A 214 -32.17 -28.32 -6.71
C GLU A 214 -30.94 -28.72 -7.54
N ILE A 215 -30.05 -29.52 -6.92
CA ILE A 215 -28.93 -30.17 -7.60
C ILE A 215 -28.91 -31.64 -7.17
N GLY A 216 -29.03 -32.54 -8.14
CA GLY A 216 -29.12 -33.99 -7.89
C GLY A 216 -30.37 -34.38 -7.11
N GLY A 217 -31.50 -33.71 -7.37
CA GLY A 217 -32.79 -33.96 -6.71
C GLY A 217 -32.90 -33.42 -5.28
N ILE A 218 -31.90 -32.69 -4.78
CA ILE A 218 -31.92 -32.14 -3.42
C ILE A 218 -31.98 -30.61 -3.48
N PRO A 219 -32.88 -29.96 -2.72
CA PRO A 219 -32.96 -28.51 -2.62
C PRO A 219 -31.63 -27.86 -2.22
N VAL A 220 -31.36 -26.68 -2.77
CA VAL A 220 -30.10 -25.96 -2.53
C VAL A 220 -30.29 -24.50 -2.17
N THR A 221 -29.46 -24.04 -1.24
CA THR A 221 -29.23 -22.62 -0.96
C THR A 221 -28.05 -22.09 -1.78
N PRO A 222 -27.88 -20.76 -1.91
CA PRO A 222 -26.76 -20.16 -2.66
C PRO A 222 -25.38 -20.69 -2.23
N ARG A 223 -25.18 -20.95 -0.93
CA ARG A 223 -23.92 -21.45 -0.37
C ARG A 223 -23.69 -22.94 -0.63
N GLU A 224 -24.74 -23.70 -0.89
CA GLU A 224 -24.67 -25.15 -1.13
C GLU A 224 -24.41 -25.49 -2.60
N ILE A 225 -24.79 -24.61 -3.53
CA ILE A 225 -24.57 -24.78 -4.97
C ILE A 225 -23.11 -25.15 -5.28
N PRO A 226 -22.09 -24.30 -4.97
CA PRO A 226 -20.70 -24.63 -5.28
C PRO A 226 -20.21 -25.88 -4.54
N ARG A 227 -20.62 -26.07 -3.28
CA ARG A 227 -20.24 -27.26 -2.49
C ARG A 227 -20.74 -28.57 -3.09
N ARG A 228 -21.95 -28.58 -3.66
CA ARG A 228 -22.53 -29.77 -4.29
C ARG A 228 -21.89 -30.08 -5.63
N ILE A 229 -21.56 -29.05 -6.41
CA ILE A 229 -20.81 -29.21 -7.66
C ILE A 229 -19.45 -29.84 -7.35
N GLU A 230 -18.75 -29.33 -6.33
CA GLU A 230 -17.45 -29.88 -5.92
C GLU A 230 -17.54 -31.33 -5.44
N LYS A 231 -18.53 -31.64 -4.59
CA LYS A 231 -18.77 -33.00 -4.07
C LYS A 231 -19.09 -34.03 -5.16
N SER A 232 -19.50 -33.61 -6.34
CA SER A 232 -19.76 -34.55 -7.45
C SER A 232 -18.49 -35.20 -7.99
N GLN A 233 -17.32 -34.60 -7.76
CA GLN A 233 -16.03 -35.07 -8.28
C GLN A 233 -16.07 -35.39 -9.78
N GLY A 234 -16.73 -34.52 -10.56
CA GLY A 234 -16.88 -34.66 -12.01
C GLY A 234 -17.99 -35.59 -12.47
N ARG A 235 -18.71 -36.26 -11.56
CA ARG A 235 -19.87 -37.10 -11.91
C ARG A 235 -21.00 -36.22 -12.48
N PRO A 236 -21.74 -36.70 -13.51
CA PRO A 236 -22.85 -35.94 -14.07
C PRO A 236 -23.93 -35.62 -13.03
N LEU A 237 -24.40 -34.38 -13.03
CA LEU A 237 -25.44 -33.87 -12.13
C LEU A 237 -26.64 -33.40 -12.93
N VAL A 238 -27.84 -33.58 -12.38
CA VAL A 238 -29.07 -32.92 -12.87
C VAL A 238 -29.30 -31.66 -12.05
N ILE A 239 -29.60 -30.55 -12.72
CA ILE A 239 -29.86 -29.26 -12.10
C ILE A 239 -31.33 -28.91 -12.34
N THR A 240 -32.10 -28.72 -11.28
CA THR A 240 -33.47 -28.21 -11.39
C THR A 240 -33.45 -26.70 -11.23
N VAL A 241 -33.97 -25.98 -12.22
CA VAL A 241 -34.10 -24.52 -12.20
C VAL A 241 -35.56 -24.10 -12.30
N LEU A 242 -35.87 -22.93 -11.76
CA LEU A 242 -37.09 -22.21 -12.08
C LEU A 242 -36.80 -21.22 -13.22
N ARG A 243 -37.46 -21.42 -14.35
CA ARG A 243 -37.44 -20.54 -15.53
C ARG A 243 -38.87 -20.13 -15.84
N ASP A 244 -39.15 -18.83 -15.81
CA ASP A 244 -40.49 -18.26 -16.03
C ASP A 244 -41.58 -18.90 -15.14
N GLY A 245 -41.21 -19.24 -13.89
CA GLY A 245 -42.10 -19.89 -12.92
C GLY A 245 -42.19 -21.41 -13.03
N ASN A 246 -41.71 -22.01 -14.12
CA ASN A 246 -41.75 -23.45 -14.35
C ASN A 246 -40.47 -24.15 -13.91
N ARG A 247 -40.61 -25.36 -13.35
CA ARG A 247 -39.46 -26.22 -13.02
C ARG A 247 -38.93 -26.86 -14.31
N VAL A 248 -37.67 -26.58 -14.63
CA VAL A 248 -36.96 -27.15 -15.77
C VAL A 248 -35.78 -27.99 -15.26
N LEU A 249 -35.71 -29.24 -15.71
CA LEU A 249 -34.60 -30.14 -15.43
C LEU A 249 -33.54 -29.95 -16.52
N LEU A 250 -32.31 -29.65 -16.10
CA LEU A 250 -31.15 -29.45 -16.97
C LEU A 250 -30.10 -30.53 -16.70
N GLY A 251 -29.52 -31.07 -17.77
CA GLY A 251 -28.52 -32.14 -17.70
C GLY A 251 -29.09 -33.55 -17.98
N PRO A 252 -28.36 -34.61 -17.64
CA PRO A 252 -27.18 -34.63 -16.76
C PRO A 252 -25.95 -33.93 -17.36
N VAL A 253 -25.23 -33.17 -16.54
CA VAL A 253 -24.02 -32.42 -16.93
C VAL A 253 -22.87 -32.71 -15.99
N ALA A 254 -21.70 -33.02 -16.55
CA ALA A 254 -20.47 -33.26 -15.80
C ALA A 254 -19.70 -31.94 -15.55
N PRO A 255 -19.38 -31.60 -14.29
CA PRO A 255 -18.47 -30.50 -13.99
C PRO A 255 -17.07 -30.76 -14.54
N LYS A 256 -16.39 -29.69 -14.97
CA LYS A 256 -15.00 -29.75 -15.41
C LYS A 256 -14.06 -29.27 -14.32
N LEU A 257 -12.94 -29.95 -14.15
CA LEU A 257 -11.88 -29.50 -13.25
C LEU A 257 -11.21 -28.25 -13.84
N SER A 258 -11.20 -27.16 -13.08
CA SER A 258 -10.60 -25.88 -13.46
C SER A 258 -9.94 -25.26 -12.24
N SER A 259 -8.63 -25.04 -12.31
CA SER A 259 -7.81 -24.52 -11.19
C SER A 259 -7.99 -25.31 -9.88
N GLY A 260 -8.03 -26.65 -9.98
CA GLY A 260 -8.17 -27.55 -8.82
C GLY A 260 -9.59 -27.68 -8.25
N VAL A 261 -10.58 -27.00 -8.82
CA VAL A 261 -11.98 -27.02 -8.36
C VAL A 261 -12.91 -27.42 -9.50
N TYR A 262 -13.91 -28.26 -9.25
CA TYR A 262 -14.92 -28.63 -10.21
C TYR A 262 -15.90 -27.48 -10.44
N ARG A 263 -16.04 -27.06 -11.71
CA ARG A 263 -16.88 -25.93 -12.11
C ARG A 263 -17.80 -26.31 -13.26
N LEU A 264 -19.00 -25.72 -13.23
CA LEU A 264 -19.97 -25.79 -14.33
C LEU A 264 -19.92 -24.55 -15.23
N GLY A 265 -19.25 -23.48 -14.83
CA GLY A 265 -19.02 -22.28 -15.65
C GLY A 265 -20.19 -21.29 -15.73
N PHE A 266 -20.82 -21.01 -14.58
CA PHE A 266 -21.82 -19.95 -14.43
C PHE A 266 -21.53 -19.12 -13.18
N ALA A 267 -22.05 -17.89 -13.14
CA ALA A 267 -21.98 -16.98 -12.00
C ALA A 267 -23.37 -16.80 -11.38
N LEU A 268 -23.44 -16.76 -10.05
CA LEU A 268 -24.65 -16.43 -9.32
C LEU A 268 -24.76 -14.92 -9.15
N ARG A 269 -25.98 -14.39 -9.22
CA ARG A 269 -26.25 -12.97 -8.97
C ARG A 269 -26.14 -12.70 -7.48
N GLY A 270 -25.34 -11.71 -7.13
CA GLY A 270 -25.31 -11.15 -5.79
C GLY A 270 -26.33 -10.01 -5.64
N GLU A 271 -26.83 -9.84 -4.43
CA GLU A 271 -27.63 -8.69 -4.02
C GLU A 271 -26.90 -7.92 -2.91
N GLY A 272 -26.96 -6.60 -2.97
CA GLY A 272 -26.40 -5.73 -1.95
C GLY A 272 -27.07 -5.90 -0.59
N LEU A 273 -26.28 -5.74 0.47
CA LEU A 273 -26.77 -5.61 1.83
C LEU A 273 -27.18 -4.15 2.12
N PRO A 274 -28.18 -3.91 2.98
CA PRO A 274 -28.42 -2.59 3.54
C PRO A 274 -27.16 -2.02 4.19
N LEU A 275 -26.94 -0.70 4.10
CA LEU A 275 -25.73 -0.02 4.59
C LEU A 275 -25.29 -0.42 6.01
N PRO A 276 -26.20 -0.56 7.02
CA PRO A 276 -25.79 -1.01 8.34
C PRO A 276 -25.19 -2.43 8.34
N GLN A 277 -25.81 -3.35 7.59
CA GLN A 277 -25.36 -4.73 7.48
C GLN A 277 -24.06 -4.83 6.66
N ALA A 278 -23.94 -4.04 5.60
CA ALA A 278 -22.70 -3.92 4.81
C ALA A 278 -21.54 -3.40 5.66
N THR A 279 -21.80 -2.41 6.53
CA THR A 279 -20.82 -1.87 7.49
C THR A 279 -20.37 -2.94 8.47
N THR A 280 -21.30 -3.63 9.13
CA THR A 280 -20.95 -4.72 10.05
C THR A 280 -20.16 -5.83 9.34
N ALA A 281 -20.55 -6.19 8.11
CA ALA A 281 -19.83 -7.18 7.32
C ALA A 281 -18.41 -6.72 6.97
N ALA A 282 -18.23 -5.46 6.57
CA ALA A 282 -16.93 -4.88 6.26
C ALA A 282 -15.96 -4.93 7.45
N PHE A 283 -16.41 -4.52 8.63
CA PHE A 283 -15.58 -4.60 9.85
C PHE A 283 -15.25 -6.04 10.23
N ARG A 284 -16.23 -6.96 10.15
CA ARG A 284 -16.00 -8.38 10.44
C ARG A 284 -14.94 -8.97 9.51
N VAL A 285 -15.09 -8.78 8.20
CA VAL A 285 -14.16 -9.31 7.19
C VAL A 285 -12.78 -8.65 7.33
N THR A 286 -12.72 -7.34 7.59
CA THR A 286 -11.46 -6.65 7.86
C THR A 286 -10.73 -7.29 9.05
N GLY A 287 -11.44 -7.59 10.14
CA GLY A 287 -10.88 -8.25 11.32
C GLY A 287 -10.42 -9.70 11.07
N GLU A 288 -11.21 -10.47 10.32
CA GLU A 288 -10.86 -11.84 9.91
C GLU A 288 -9.59 -11.83 9.04
N VAL A 289 -9.57 -11.04 7.98
CA VAL A 289 -8.41 -10.94 7.08
C VAL A 289 -7.19 -10.38 7.80
N THR A 290 -7.36 -9.43 8.71
CA THR A 290 -6.26 -8.93 9.56
C THR A 290 -5.65 -10.05 10.40
N ARG A 291 -6.49 -10.87 11.04
CA ARG A 291 -6.01 -12.03 11.81
C ARG A 291 -5.24 -13.00 10.94
N ASP A 292 -5.76 -13.30 9.76
CA ASP A 292 -5.14 -14.24 8.82
C ASP A 292 -3.78 -13.71 8.33
N ILE A 293 -3.70 -12.43 7.95
CA ILE A 293 -2.44 -11.79 7.55
C ILE A 293 -1.41 -11.83 8.69
N VAL A 294 -1.81 -11.47 9.91
CA VAL A 294 -0.93 -11.50 11.09
C VAL A 294 -0.46 -12.93 11.38
N ALA A 295 -1.35 -13.92 11.28
CA ALA A 295 -0.99 -15.33 11.45
C ALA A 295 0.01 -15.79 10.38
N THR A 296 -0.20 -15.43 9.11
CA THR A 296 0.72 -15.72 8.01
C THR A 296 2.10 -15.10 8.25
N ILE A 297 2.17 -13.83 8.67
CA ILE A 297 3.43 -13.18 9.03
C ILE A 297 4.14 -13.94 10.16
N GLY A 298 3.40 -14.39 11.18
CA GLY A 298 3.94 -15.24 12.24
C GLY A 298 4.52 -16.56 11.72
N HIS A 299 3.82 -17.23 10.79
CA HIS A 299 4.27 -18.49 10.20
C HIS A 299 5.52 -18.36 9.33
N LEU A 300 5.77 -17.19 8.71
CA LEU A 300 6.98 -16.94 7.94
C LEU A 300 8.27 -17.12 8.76
N THR A 301 8.23 -16.84 10.07
CA THR A 301 9.38 -17.06 10.97
C THR A 301 9.75 -18.54 11.11
N THR A 302 8.80 -19.44 10.84
CA THR A 302 8.98 -20.90 10.88
C THR A 302 9.21 -21.52 9.50
N GLY A 303 9.34 -20.69 8.44
CA GLY A 303 9.50 -21.15 7.06
C GLY A 303 8.22 -21.62 6.37
N LYS A 304 7.06 -21.61 7.07
CA LYS A 304 5.74 -21.97 6.51
C LYS A 304 5.07 -20.74 5.88
N GLY A 305 4.34 -20.94 4.78
CA GLY A 305 3.60 -19.85 4.10
C GLY A 305 4.46 -18.96 3.20
N ARG A 306 5.71 -19.36 2.90
CA ARG A 306 6.61 -18.64 1.98
C ARG A 306 5.99 -18.48 0.59
N ASP A 307 5.22 -19.46 0.15
CA ASP A 307 4.49 -19.55 -1.12
C ASP A 307 3.36 -18.52 -1.25
N GLN A 308 2.90 -17.93 -0.14
CA GLN A 308 1.83 -16.94 -0.12
C GLN A 308 2.32 -15.49 -0.29
N ILE A 309 3.64 -15.28 -0.35
CA ILE A 309 4.22 -13.95 -0.58
C ILE A 309 4.18 -13.66 -2.08
N SER A 310 3.52 -12.56 -2.47
CA SER A 310 3.53 -12.05 -3.84
C SER A 310 4.50 -10.87 -3.97
N SER A 311 5.18 -10.74 -5.11
CA SER A 311 5.94 -9.54 -5.44
C SER A 311 5.03 -8.44 -6.00
N PRO A 312 5.53 -7.21 -6.18
CA PRO A 312 4.83 -6.16 -6.92
C PRO A 312 4.31 -6.62 -8.30
N VAL A 313 5.03 -7.54 -8.97
CA VAL A 313 4.61 -8.08 -10.28
C VAL A 313 3.36 -8.95 -10.12
N GLY A 314 3.36 -9.90 -9.17
CA GLY A 314 2.21 -10.74 -8.85
C GLY A 314 1.00 -9.93 -8.39
N ILE A 315 1.22 -8.87 -7.59
CA ILE A 315 0.14 -7.96 -7.16
C ILE A 315 -0.51 -7.26 -8.36
N VAL A 316 0.28 -6.73 -9.30
CA VAL A 316 -0.25 -6.07 -10.51
C VAL A 316 -0.97 -7.09 -11.40
N GLN A 317 -0.42 -8.30 -11.56
CA GLN A 317 -1.04 -9.36 -12.35
C GLN A 317 -2.37 -9.82 -11.75
N GLY A 318 -2.40 -10.13 -10.46
CA GLY A 318 -3.62 -10.49 -9.73
C GLY A 318 -4.67 -9.39 -9.79
N SER A 319 -4.25 -8.12 -9.66
CA SER A 319 -5.14 -6.96 -9.82
C SER A 319 -5.67 -6.82 -11.25
N SER A 320 -4.82 -7.00 -12.26
CA SER A 320 -5.21 -6.96 -13.68
C SER A 320 -6.19 -8.07 -14.04
N GLN A 321 -5.98 -9.26 -13.46
CA GLN A 321 -6.89 -10.39 -13.61
C GLN A 321 -8.23 -10.09 -12.94
N ALA A 322 -8.23 -9.53 -11.73
CA ALA A 322 -9.44 -9.12 -11.04
C ALA A 322 -10.25 -8.07 -11.82
N VAL A 323 -9.58 -7.13 -12.51
CA VAL A 323 -10.26 -6.18 -13.42
C VAL A 323 -10.98 -6.90 -14.57
N LYS A 324 -10.39 -7.97 -15.12
CA LYS A 324 -11.03 -8.76 -16.19
C LYS A 324 -12.23 -9.56 -15.68
N GLU A 325 -12.18 -10.00 -14.43
CA GLU A 325 -13.26 -10.77 -13.79
C GLU A 325 -14.45 -9.88 -13.39
N GLY A 326 -14.21 -8.59 -13.17
CA GLY A 326 -15.25 -7.59 -12.97
C GLY A 326 -15.01 -6.71 -11.75
N THR A 327 -15.89 -5.73 -11.57
CA THR A 327 -15.73 -4.71 -10.53
C THR A 327 -15.70 -5.29 -9.12
N GLU A 328 -16.47 -6.34 -8.83
CA GLU A 328 -16.49 -6.99 -7.51
C GLU A 328 -15.15 -7.64 -7.16
N SER A 329 -14.57 -8.42 -8.10
CA SER A 329 -13.26 -9.06 -7.92
C SER A 329 -12.19 -7.98 -7.74
N TYR A 330 -12.22 -6.94 -8.58
CA TYR A 330 -11.27 -5.84 -8.50
C TYR A 330 -11.33 -5.07 -7.17
N LEU A 331 -12.53 -4.69 -6.70
CA LEU A 331 -12.69 -4.01 -5.41
C LEU A 331 -12.24 -4.89 -4.24
N SER A 332 -12.50 -6.19 -4.31
CA SER A 332 -12.07 -7.16 -3.29
C SER A 332 -10.56 -7.25 -3.20
N VAL A 333 -9.88 -7.39 -4.35
CA VAL A 333 -8.41 -7.43 -4.43
C VAL A 333 -7.80 -6.10 -3.99
N LEU A 334 -8.38 -4.98 -4.42
CA LEU A 334 -7.91 -3.65 -4.02
C LEU A 334 -8.04 -3.42 -2.51
N ALA A 335 -9.14 -3.85 -1.89
CA ALA A 335 -9.33 -3.79 -0.44
C ALA A 335 -8.33 -4.69 0.31
N LEU A 336 -8.09 -5.90 -0.18
CA LEU A 336 -7.10 -6.83 0.40
C LEU A 336 -5.68 -6.26 0.34
N ILE A 337 -5.30 -5.65 -0.79
CA ILE A 337 -3.97 -5.03 -0.96
C ILE A 337 -3.86 -3.80 -0.05
N SER A 338 -4.88 -2.94 -0.01
CA SER A 338 -4.93 -1.78 0.88
C SER A 338 -4.73 -2.18 2.35
N LEU A 339 -5.43 -3.23 2.79
CA LEU A 339 -5.28 -3.79 4.14
C LEU A 339 -3.87 -4.36 4.39
N SER A 340 -3.35 -5.11 3.43
CA SER A 340 -2.00 -5.67 3.50
C SER A 340 -0.94 -4.58 3.62
N ILE A 341 -1.03 -3.51 2.81
CA ILE A 341 -0.10 -2.36 2.89
C ILE A 341 -0.20 -1.70 4.27
N ALA A 342 -1.41 -1.48 4.79
CA ALA A 342 -1.59 -0.91 6.13
C ALA A 342 -0.93 -1.76 7.22
N LEU A 343 -1.16 -3.08 7.22
CA LEU A 343 -0.63 -3.97 8.25
C LEU A 343 0.88 -4.15 8.14
N LEU A 344 1.41 -4.32 6.93
CA LEU A 344 2.86 -4.41 6.71
C LEU A 344 3.55 -3.13 7.16
N ASN A 345 3.00 -1.95 6.83
CA ASN A 345 3.57 -0.68 7.26
C ASN A 345 3.50 -0.48 8.78
N LEU A 346 2.67 -1.21 9.53
CA LEU A 346 2.66 -1.17 10.99
C LEU A 346 3.70 -2.10 11.64
N LEU A 347 4.41 -2.93 10.87
CA LEU A 347 5.47 -3.77 11.43
C LEU A 347 6.60 -2.91 12.03
N PRO A 348 7.15 -3.29 13.19
CA PRO A 348 8.20 -2.54 13.89
C PRO A 348 9.57 -2.73 13.23
N LEU A 349 9.66 -2.43 11.93
CA LEU A 349 10.84 -2.65 11.10
C LEU A 349 11.08 -1.42 10.21
N LEU A 350 12.27 -0.84 10.25
CA LEU A 350 12.65 0.21 9.29
C LEU A 350 12.90 -0.41 7.90
N PRO A 351 12.58 0.25 6.78
CA PRO A 351 12.13 1.64 6.65
C PRO A 351 10.61 1.82 6.78
N LEU A 352 9.86 0.79 7.20
CA LEU A 352 8.40 0.88 7.34
C LEU A 352 8.01 1.86 8.45
N ASP A 353 6.77 2.34 8.39
CA ASP A 353 6.23 3.33 9.32
C ASP A 353 6.27 2.85 10.78
N GLY A 354 5.93 1.59 11.02
CA GLY A 354 5.94 0.96 12.33
C GLY A 354 7.33 0.94 12.97
N GLY A 355 8.40 0.88 12.16
CA GLY A 355 9.77 1.07 12.62
C GLY A 355 9.98 2.48 13.19
N HIS A 356 9.54 3.51 12.47
CA HIS A 356 9.62 4.90 12.94
C HIS A 356 8.78 5.13 14.20
N VAL A 357 7.60 4.50 14.28
CA VAL A 357 6.75 4.51 15.49
C VAL A 357 7.47 3.86 16.66
N ALA A 358 8.04 2.67 16.47
CA ALA A 358 8.78 1.95 17.51
C ALA A 358 9.94 2.79 18.05
N PHE A 359 10.70 3.44 17.15
CA PHE A 359 11.77 4.36 17.54
C PHE A 359 11.25 5.56 18.33
N ALA A 360 10.19 6.23 17.87
CA ALA A 360 9.61 7.36 18.58
C ALA A 360 9.14 6.99 20.00
N VAL A 361 8.54 5.81 20.15
CA VAL A 361 8.11 5.26 21.45
C VAL A 361 9.32 4.98 22.36
N VAL A 362 10.34 4.30 21.84
CA VAL A 362 11.56 3.99 22.61
C VAL A 362 12.28 5.26 23.06
N GLU A 363 12.39 6.28 22.19
CA GLU A 363 12.96 7.59 22.54
C GLU A 363 12.11 8.31 23.60
N GLY A 364 10.78 8.24 23.49
CA GLY A 364 9.85 8.81 24.46
C GLY A 364 9.98 8.18 25.85
N ILE A 365 10.11 6.85 25.92
CA ILE A 365 10.31 6.11 27.17
C ILE A 365 11.69 6.43 27.79
N ARG A 366 12.74 6.51 26.94
CA ARG A 366 14.11 6.74 27.40
C ARG A 366 14.38 8.19 27.79
N GLY A 367 13.57 9.15 27.34
CA GLY A 367 13.82 10.58 27.48
C GLY A 367 15.06 11.09 26.74
N ARG A 368 15.77 10.22 26.00
CA ARG A 368 16.96 10.53 25.20
C ARG A 368 16.84 9.91 23.82
N ALA A 369 17.36 10.62 22.83
CA ALA A 369 17.32 10.19 21.45
C ALA A 369 18.23 8.98 21.20
N LEU A 370 17.88 8.21 20.17
CA LEU A 370 18.74 7.15 19.65
C LEU A 370 19.81 7.76 18.73
N THR A 371 20.98 7.14 18.70
CA THR A 371 22.07 7.60 17.83
C THR A 371 21.72 7.30 16.37
N ARG A 372 22.14 8.18 15.47
CA ARG A 372 21.94 8.00 14.02
C ARG A 372 22.55 6.70 13.50
N GLU A 373 23.74 6.35 13.99
CA GLU A 373 24.41 5.08 13.64
C GLU A 373 23.55 3.85 13.97
N PHE A 374 22.86 3.85 15.10
CA PHE A 374 21.95 2.77 15.46
C PHE A 374 20.75 2.70 14.52
N TYR A 375 20.17 3.86 14.20
CA TYR A 375 19.07 3.96 13.23
C TYR A 375 19.48 3.43 11.84
N GLU A 376 20.66 3.82 11.35
CA GLU A 376 21.19 3.37 10.06
C GLU A 376 21.43 1.87 10.03
N ARG A 377 22.05 1.30 11.07
CA ARG A 377 22.27 -0.16 11.17
C ARG A 377 20.96 -0.94 11.15
N VAL A 378 19.96 -0.51 11.94
CA VAL A 378 18.64 -1.16 11.96
C VAL A 378 17.92 -1.00 10.61
N SER A 379 18.05 0.17 9.97
CA SER A 379 17.49 0.43 8.65
C SER A 379 18.07 -0.50 7.58
N VAL A 380 19.39 -0.71 7.58
CA VAL A 380 20.04 -1.62 6.61
C VAL A 380 19.54 -3.05 6.77
N VAL A 381 19.41 -3.54 8.01
CA VAL A 381 18.85 -4.88 8.28
C VAL A 381 17.42 -4.99 7.76
N GLY A 382 16.58 -4.00 8.03
CA GLY A 382 15.19 -4.06 7.57
C GLY A 382 15.02 -3.86 6.07
N ILE A 383 15.83 -3.04 5.41
CA ILE A 383 15.91 -2.97 3.94
C ILE A 383 16.32 -4.34 3.38
N ALA A 384 17.34 -4.99 3.95
CA ALA A 384 17.76 -6.32 3.51
C ALA A 384 16.64 -7.36 3.64
N LEU A 385 15.84 -7.30 4.72
CA LEU A 385 14.67 -8.15 4.90
C LEU A 385 13.57 -7.88 3.87
N VAL A 386 13.27 -6.60 3.58
CA VAL A 386 12.30 -6.25 2.53
C VAL A 386 12.76 -6.73 1.15
N VAL A 387 14.04 -6.56 0.83
CA VAL A 387 14.63 -7.08 -0.42
C VAL A 387 14.54 -8.60 -0.47
N LEU A 388 14.83 -9.29 0.64
CA LEU A 388 14.68 -10.75 0.74
C LEU A 388 13.22 -11.18 0.47
N LEU A 389 12.24 -10.53 1.10
CA LEU A 389 10.81 -10.81 0.86
C LEU A 389 10.42 -10.55 -0.60
N PHE A 390 10.95 -9.49 -1.22
CA PHE A 390 10.73 -9.22 -2.63
C PHE A 390 11.28 -10.34 -3.52
N VAL A 391 12.51 -10.82 -3.27
CA VAL A 391 13.11 -11.93 -4.03
C VAL A 391 12.30 -13.21 -3.85
N ILE A 392 11.84 -13.49 -2.63
CA ILE A 392 10.96 -14.62 -2.33
C ILE A 392 9.67 -14.51 -3.15
N GLY A 393 8.99 -13.36 -3.09
CA GLY A 393 7.76 -13.14 -3.83
C GLY A 393 7.96 -13.25 -5.34
N LEU A 394 9.06 -12.72 -5.87
CA LEU A 394 9.37 -12.82 -7.30
C LEU A 394 9.57 -14.28 -7.71
N SER A 395 10.25 -15.07 -6.88
CA SER A 395 10.42 -16.50 -7.10
C SER A 395 9.09 -17.26 -7.11
N ASN A 396 8.11 -16.83 -6.33
CA ASN A 396 6.77 -17.42 -6.32
C ASN A 396 5.93 -17.00 -7.53
N ASP A 397 6.17 -15.80 -8.06
CA ASP A 397 5.42 -15.26 -9.20
C ASP A 397 5.90 -15.84 -10.54
N ILE A 398 7.20 -16.16 -10.70
CA ILE A 398 7.80 -16.67 -11.96
C ILE A 398 6.98 -17.77 -12.65
N PRO A 399 6.51 -18.83 -11.96
CA PRO A 399 5.71 -19.89 -12.59
C PRO A 399 4.40 -19.40 -13.23
N ASN A 400 3.91 -18.21 -12.86
CA ASN A 400 2.66 -17.63 -13.35
C ASN A 400 2.89 -16.57 -14.45
N ILE A 401 4.15 -16.30 -14.86
CA ILE A 401 4.50 -15.28 -15.86
C ILE A 401 4.49 -15.83 -17.30
N SER A 402 4.32 -17.15 -17.49
CA SER A 402 4.33 -17.81 -18.81
C SER A 402 3.00 -17.74 -19.57
#